data_AF-A0A1I8PC39-F1
#
_entry.id   AF-A0A1I8PC39-F1
#
_cell.length_a   1.000
_cell.length_b   1.000
_cell.length_c   1.000
_cell.angle_alpha   90.00
_cell.angle_beta   90.00
_cell.angle_gamma   90.00
#
_symmetry.space_group_name_H-M   'P 1'
#
loop_
_entity.id
_entity.type
_entity.pdbx_description
1 polymer ?
#
loop_
_entity_poly.entity_id
_entity_poly.type
_entity_poly.pdbx_seq_one_letter_code
_entity_poly.pdbx_strand_id
1 'polypeptide(L)'
;MVSQMYLRTASAVLLLLSCLHMTKADAPNQLEFLSQVAKDINVLGKTALCHSVHGNDAEILSKAYKVYDTTVNGIKTSVDGPLTEEKFGTLLKILVHDTSAAAKVVDPACSNAANYCPESDPPPQAATLAALGKALITLGSTFECLTANPNPEHLAKVPVIIGNAIQKVANHKGDSITSVGIILPEIIEIAVGFQSLSTTCANVAQPC
;
A
#
# COMPACT_ATOMS: atom_id res chain seq x y z
N MET A 1 35.51 -3.31 26.98
CA MET A 1 34.10 -3.64 26.67
C MET A 1 33.19 -2.58 27.29
N VAL A 2 33.16 -1.37 26.73
CA VAL A 2 32.22 -0.29 27.16
C VAL A 2 31.65 0.50 25.96
N SER A 3 32.24 0.38 24.76
CA SER A 3 31.87 1.23 23.61
C SER A 3 30.67 0.76 22.76
N GLN A 4 30.07 -0.41 22.99
CA GLN A 4 28.88 -0.83 22.22
C GLN A 4 27.54 -0.40 22.82
N MET A 5 27.53 0.03 24.08
CA MET A 5 26.28 0.40 24.76
C MET A 5 25.88 1.87 24.49
N TYR A 6 26.85 2.74 24.17
CA TYR A 6 26.59 4.13 23.80
C TYR A 6 26.17 4.32 22.34
N LEU A 7 26.50 3.38 21.45
CA LEU A 7 26.10 3.47 20.04
C LEU A 7 24.61 3.15 19.85
N ARG A 8 24.04 2.25 20.65
CA ARG A 8 22.61 1.90 20.59
C ARG A 8 21.70 2.96 21.21
N THR A 9 22.16 3.66 22.24
CA THR A 9 21.41 4.77 22.84
C THR A 9 21.53 6.07 22.05
N ALA A 10 22.69 6.34 21.42
CA ALA A 10 22.84 7.48 20.51
C ALA A 10 21.96 7.37 19.26
N SER A 11 21.79 6.16 18.69
CA SER A 11 20.87 5.94 17.55
C SER A 11 19.41 6.11 17.93
N ALA A 12 19.00 5.67 19.14
CA ALA A 12 17.62 5.86 19.61
C ALA A 12 17.28 7.33 19.91
N VAL A 13 18.25 8.10 20.42
CA VAL A 13 18.09 9.55 20.67
C VAL A 13 18.14 10.36 19.37
N LEU A 14 18.93 9.95 18.36
CA LEU A 14 18.86 10.53 17.01
C LEU A 14 17.57 10.16 16.27
N LEU A 15 17.00 8.96 16.49
CA LEU A 15 15.68 8.54 15.98
C LEU A 15 14.55 9.37 16.62
N LEU A 16 14.59 9.60 17.93
CA LEU A 16 13.65 10.50 18.62
C LEU A 16 13.83 11.97 18.18
N LEU A 17 15.07 12.41 17.93
CA LEU A 17 15.34 13.77 17.46
C LEU A 17 15.02 13.98 15.96
N SER A 18 15.13 12.97 15.10
CA SER A 18 14.71 13.06 13.69
C SER A 18 13.19 13.01 13.54
N CYS A 19 12.51 12.23 14.39
CA CYS A 19 11.07 12.43 14.61
C CYS A 19 10.81 13.89 15.05
N LEU A 20 11.60 14.45 15.98
CA LEU A 20 11.40 15.82 16.46
C LEU A 20 11.69 16.93 15.42
N HIS A 21 12.64 16.75 14.49
CA HIS A 21 12.93 17.73 13.44
C HIS A 21 11.92 17.70 12.28
N MET A 22 11.12 16.64 12.16
CA MET A 22 9.86 16.70 11.39
C MET A 22 8.68 17.21 12.23
N THR A 23 8.73 17.18 13.56
CA THR A 23 7.57 17.53 14.42
C THR A 23 7.31 19.02 14.69
N LYS A 24 8.14 19.96 14.22
CA LYS A 24 7.89 21.40 14.51
C LYS A 24 7.57 22.30 13.31
N ALA A 25 7.63 21.79 12.09
CA ALA A 25 7.26 22.59 10.91
C ALA A 25 6.01 22.07 10.18
N ASP A 26 5.76 20.75 10.11
CA ASP A 26 4.82 20.22 9.10
C ASP A 26 4.00 18.97 9.54
N ALA A 27 3.60 18.89 10.81
CA ALA A 27 2.59 17.90 11.25
C ALA A 27 1.30 17.87 10.38
N PRO A 28 0.75 19.00 9.86
CA PRO A 28 -0.36 18.95 8.92
C PRO A 28 -0.04 18.22 7.60
N ASN A 29 1.18 18.38 7.06
CA ASN A 29 1.53 17.78 5.75
C ASN A 29 1.66 16.25 5.82
N GLN A 30 2.08 15.68 6.96
CA GLN A 30 2.23 14.24 7.08
C GLN A 30 0.87 13.53 7.17
N LEU A 31 -0.06 14.04 7.99
CA LEU A 31 -1.41 13.45 8.06
C LEU A 31 -2.17 13.63 6.75
N GLU A 32 -2.05 14.79 6.09
CA GLU A 32 -2.60 15.01 4.75
C GLU A 32 -2.00 14.07 3.71
N PHE A 33 -0.68 13.88 3.73
CA PHE A 33 0.00 12.92 2.85
C PHE A 33 -0.51 11.49 3.06
N LEU A 34 -0.55 11.02 4.31
CA LEU A 34 -1.00 9.65 4.62
C LEU A 34 -2.49 9.47 4.29
N SER A 35 -3.31 10.50 4.51
CA SER A 35 -4.73 10.50 4.11
C SER A 35 -4.88 10.41 2.59
N GLN A 36 -4.05 11.13 1.83
CA GLN A 36 -4.06 11.05 0.36
C GLN A 36 -3.60 9.67 -0.13
N VAL A 37 -2.56 9.10 0.47
CA VAL A 37 -2.12 7.73 0.15
C VAL A 37 -3.24 6.73 0.41
N ALA A 38 -3.94 6.85 1.53
CA ALA A 38 -5.05 5.96 1.87
C ALA A 38 -6.20 6.05 0.83
N LYS A 39 -6.55 7.26 0.38
CA LYS A 39 -7.50 7.48 -0.71
C LYS A 39 -7.04 6.85 -2.02
N ASP A 40 -5.78 7.03 -2.39
CA ASP A 40 -5.24 6.49 -3.64
C ASP A 40 -5.20 4.95 -3.63
N ILE A 41 -4.93 4.33 -2.46
CA ILE A 41 -5.04 2.88 -2.25
C ILE A 41 -6.48 2.40 -2.45
N ASN A 42 -7.45 3.09 -1.84
CA ASN A 42 -8.88 2.76 -1.99
C ASN A 42 -9.32 2.83 -3.45
N VAL A 43 -8.90 3.89 -4.15
CA VAL A 43 -9.20 4.08 -5.56
C VAL A 43 -8.55 3.00 -6.43
N LEU A 44 -7.29 2.64 -6.16
CA LEU A 44 -6.61 1.55 -6.86
C LEU A 44 -7.33 0.22 -6.63
N GLY A 45 -7.76 -0.06 -5.39
CA GLY A 45 -8.52 -1.26 -5.04
C GLY A 45 -9.87 -1.36 -5.76
N LYS A 46 -10.64 -0.27 -5.79
CA LYS A 46 -11.90 -0.18 -6.55
C LYS A 46 -11.68 -0.36 -8.05
N THR A 47 -10.61 0.22 -8.59
CA THR A 47 -10.25 0.11 -10.01
C THR A 47 -9.87 -1.35 -10.36
N ALA A 48 -9.10 -2.01 -9.50
CA ALA A 48 -8.76 -3.43 -9.65
C ALA A 48 -10.01 -4.32 -9.65
N LEU A 49 -10.95 -4.07 -8.73
CA LEU A 49 -12.22 -4.78 -8.68
C LEU A 49 -13.06 -4.54 -9.94
N CYS A 50 -13.13 -3.31 -10.43
CA CYS A 50 -13.82 -3.00 -11.68
C CYS A 50 -13.22 -3.78 -12.87
N HIS A 51 -11.89 -3.76 -13.04
CA HIS A 51 -11.22 -4.55 -14.07
C HIS A 51 -11.49 -6.05 -13.93
N SER A 52 -11.62 -6.54 -12.69
CA SER A 52 -11.88 -7.96 -12.48
C SER A 52 -13.23 -8.41 -13.06
N VAL A 53 -14.24 -7.54 -13.02
CA VAL A 53 -15.56 -7.81 -13.60
C VAL A 53 -15.56 -7.75 -15.11
N HIS A 54 -14.69 -6.92 -15.69
CA HIS A 54 -14.44 -6.90 -17.13
C HIS A 54 -13.45 -8.00 -17.57
N GLY A 55 -13.12 -8.95 -16.69
CA GLY A 55 -12.13 -10.01 -16.90
C GLY A 55 -12.46 -11.05 -17.99
N ASN A 56 -13.58 -10.92 -18.70
CA ASN A 56 -13.84 -11.65 -19.95
C ASN A 56 -13.11 -11.02 -21.15
N ASP A 57 -12.70 -9.75 -21.04
CA ASP A 57 -11.83 -9.09 -22.00
C ASP A 57 -10.36 -9.36 -21.64
N ALA A 58 -9.72 -10.20 -22.46
CA ALA A 58 -8.32 -10.57 -22.27
C ALA A 58 -7.35 -9.40 -22.45
N GLU A 59 -7.70 -8.40 -23.24
CA GLU A 59 -6.87 -7.21 -23.46
C GLU A 59 -6.88 -6.30 -22.23
N ILE A 60 -8.07 -6.05 -21.65
CA ILE A 60 -8.21 -5.33 -20.39
C ILE A 60 -7.45 -6.05 -19.27
N LEU A 61 -7.65 -7.36 -19.15
CA LEU A 61 -6.98 -8.16 -18.12
C LEU A 61 -5.46 -8.13 -18.28
N SER A 62 -4.94 -8.26 -19.50
CA SER A 62 -3.50 -8.17 -19.79
C SER A 62 -2.92 -6.80 -19.44
N LYS A 63 -3.59 -5.70 -19.84
CA LYS A 63 -3.17 -4.33 -19.52
C LYS A 63 -3.20 -4.07 -18.02
N ALA A 64 -4.23 -4.56 -17.31
CA ALA A 64 -4.32 -4.44 -15.87
C ALA A 64 -3.15 -5.14 -15.16
N TYR A 65 -2.83 -6.38 -15.54
CA TYR A 65 -1.66 -7.08 -14.98
C TYR A 65 -0.34 -6.35 -15.27
N LYS A 66 -0.18 -5.78 -16.47
CA LYS A 66 1.01 -5.01 -16.85
C LYS A 66 1.25 -3.78 -15.97
N VAL A 67 0.19 -3.14 -15.48
CA VAL A 67 0.31 -2.03 -14.51
C VAL A 67 1.02 -2.53 -13.25
N TYR A 68 0.57 -3.66 -12.68
CA TYR A 68 1.19 -4.23 -11.47
C TYR A 68 2.60 -4.79 -11.72
N ASP A 69 2.87 -5.34 -12.90
CA ASP A 69 4.23 -5.74 -13.29
C ASP A 69 5.18 -4.54 -13.27
N THR A 70 4.72 -3.40 -13.79
CA THR A 70 5.49 -2.15 -13.78
C THR A 70 5.75 -1.67 -12.36
N THR A 71 4.75 -1.75 -11.47
CA THR A 71 4.90 -1.41 -10.05
C THR A 71 5.91 -2.31 -9.34
N VAL A 72 5.82 -3.63 -9.51
CA VAL A 72 6.76 -4.59 -8.90
C VAL A 72 8.18 -4.38 -9.42
N ASN A 73 8.34 -4.18 -10.73
CA ASN A 73 9.64 -3.87 -11.30
C ASN A 73 10.19 -2.55 -10.75
N GLY A 74 9.36 -1.51 -10.64
CA GLY A 74 9.71 -0.23 -10.02
C GLY A 74 10.19 -0.38 -8.57
N ILE A 75 9.52 -1.22 -7.76
CA ILE A 75 9.97 -1.55 -6.39
C ILE A 75 11.35 -2.21 -6.44
N LYS A 76 11.50 -3.27 -7.24
CA LYS A 76 12.75 -4.04 -7.32
C LYS A 76 13.93 -3.21 -7.79
N THR A 77 13.73 -2.29 -8.72
CA THR A 77 14.80 -1.42 -9.24
C THR A 77 15.14 -0.26 -8.31
N SER A 78 14.19 0.19 -7.49
CA SER A 78 14.38 1.37 -6.64
C SER A 78 14.92 1.03 -5.25
N VAL A 79 14.80 -0.23 -4.83
CA VAL A 79 15.28 -0.73 -3.55
C VAL A 79 16.62 -1.44 -3.76
N ASP A 80 17.70 -0.67 -3.69
CA ASP A 80 19.07 -1.18 -3.58
C ASP A 80 19.54 -1.06 -2.12
N GLY A 81 19.41 -2.15 -1.36
CA GLY A 81 19.70 -2.19 0.07
C GLY A 81 18.52 -1.79 0.98
N PRO A 82 18.76 -1.58 2.30
CA PRO A 82 17.71 -1.24 3.26
C PRO A 82 17.00 0.08 2.92
N LEU A 83 15.67 0.09 3.04
CA LEU A 83 14.85 1.28 2.80
C LEU A 83 15.17 2.40 3.80
N THR A 84 15.54 3.59 3.32
CA THR A 84 15.60 4.82 4.13
C THR A 84 14.23 5.48 4.21
N GLU A 85 13.97 6.34 5.21
CA GLU A 85 12.69 7.05 5.35
C GLU A 85 12.36 7.98 4.16
N GLU A 86 13.36 8.66 3.61
CA GLU A 86 13.18 9.52 2.43
C GLU A 86 12.81 8.71 1.18
N LYS A 87 13.49 7.56 0.98
CA LYS A 87 13.15 6.62 -0.09
C LYS A 87 11.77 6.01 0.13
N PHE A 88 11.38 5.75 1.38
CA PHE A 88 10.06 5.24 1.75
C PHE A 88 8.93 6.18 1.30
N GLY A 89 8.98 7.47 1.68
CA GLY A 89 7.95 8.43 1.33
C GLY A 89 7.81 8.62 -0.19
N THR A 90 8.95 8.70 -0.88
CA THR A 90 9.01 8.82 -2.33
C THR A 90 8.45 7.58 -3.04
N LEU A 91 8.83 6.39 -2.60
CA LEU A 91 8.32 5.13 -3.14
C LEU A 91 6.85 4.97 -2.87
N LEU A 92 6.37 5.25 -1.66
CA LEU A 92 4.97 5.12 -1.33
C LEU A 92 4.10 6.03 -2.21
N LYS A 93 4.55 7.28 -2.44
CA LYS A 93 3.87 8.21 -3.35
C LYS A 93 3.84 7.67 -4.78
N ILE A 94 5.00 7.38 -5.37
CA ILE A 94 5.12 6.92 -6.76
C ILE A 94 4.34 5.62 -6.96
N LEU A 95 4.54 4.64 -6.08
CA LEU A 95 3.97 3.31 -6.24
C LEU A 95 2.47 3.27 -6.03
N VAL A 96 1.91 4.12 -5.17
CA VAL A 96 0.45 4.13 -4.96
C VAL A 96 -0.22 5.09 -5.94
N HIS A 97 0.27 6.32 -6.06
CA HIS A 97 -0.34 7.35 -6.88
C HIS A 97 -0.23 7.03 -8.38
N ASP A 98 0.97 6.73 -8.88
CA ASP A 98 1.18 6.51 -10.31
C ASP A 98 0.55 5.19 -10.76
N THR A 99 0.59 4.16 -9.91
CA THR A 99 -0.13 2.89 -10.18
C THR A 99 -1.63 3.11 -10.21
N SER A 100 -2.19 3.92 -9.30
CA SER A 100 -3.61 4.28 -9.31
C SER A 100 -3.99 5.03 -10.59
N ALA A 101 -3.19 6.01 -11.00
CA ALA A 101 -3.39 6.76 -12.24
C ALA A 101 -3.30 5.85 -13.48
N ALA A 102 -2.30 4.97 -13.54
CA ALA A 102 -2.10 4.03 -14.64
C ALA A 102 -3.23 2.99 -14.72
N ALA A 103 -3.74 2.51 -13.58
CA ALA A 103 -4.86 1.58 -13.54
C ALA A 103 -6.13 2.21 -14.13
N LYS A 104 -6.45 3.46 -13.79
CA LYS A 104 -7.67 4.15 -14.28
C LYS A 104 -7.75 4.30 -15.80
N VAL A 105 -6.62 4.31 -16.50
CA VAL A 105 -6.58 4.48 -17.95
C VAL A 105 -6.64 3.17 -18.73
N VAL A 106 -6.56 2.01 -18.05
CA VAL A 106 -6.66 0.69 -18.69
C VAL A 106 -8.02 0.49 -19.33
N ASP A 107 -9.07 0.89 -18.63
CA ASP A 107 -10.45 0.79 -19.08
C ASP A 107 -11.22 2.08 -18.74
N PRO A 108 -11.73 2.81 -19.75
CA PRO A 108 -12.55 4.00 -19.53
C PRO A 108 -13.74 3.78 -18.58
N ALA A 109 -14.34 2.59 -18.56
CA ALA A 109 -15.45 2.27 -17.65
C ALA A 109 -15.01 2.23 -16.18
N CYS A 110 -13.74 1.93 -15.92
CA CYS A 110 -13.16 1.86 -14.58
C CYS A 110 -12.45 3.15 -14.14
N SER A 111 -12.38 4.17 -15.01
CA SER A 111 -11.73 5.46 -14.73
C SER A 111 -12.30 6.20 -13.50
N ASN A 112 -13.58 5.98 -13.20
CA ASN A 112 -14.31 6.58 -12.07
C ASN A 112 -14.79 5.54 -11.04
N ALA A 113 -14.02 4.46 -10.82
CA ALA A 113 -14.40 3.36 -9.93
C ALA A 113 -14.69 3.75 -8.46
N ALA A 114 -14.39 5.00 -8.04
CA ALA A 114 -14.79 5.53 -6.73
C ALA A 114 -16.29 5.33 -6.41
N ASN A 115 -17.14 5.30 -7.44
CA ASN A 115 -18.60 5.17 -7.36
C ASN A 115 -19.15 3.81 -7.82
N TYR A 116 -18.29 2.83 -8.09
CA TYR A 116 -18.70 1.56 -8.70
C TYR A 116 -18.36 0.37 -7.78
N CYS A 117 -19.39 -0.27 -7.21
CA CYS A 117 -19.30 -1.65 -6.71
C CYS A 117 -19.97 -2.55 -7.77
N PRO A 118 -19.23 -3.38 -8.51
CA PRO A 118 -19.85 -4.28 -9.47
C PRO A 118 -20.70 -5.35 -8.76
N GLU A 119 -21.91 -5.58 -9.26
CA GLU A 119 -22.87 -6.56 -8.69
C GLU A 119 -22.59 -8.01 -9.12
N SER A 120 -21.66 -8.25 -10.04
CA SER A 120 -21.40 -9.58 -10.62
C SER A 120 -20.13 -10.23 -10.07
N ASP A 121 -20.18 -11.55 -9.87
CA ASP A 121 -19.00 -12.33 -9.55
C ASP A 121 -17.93 -12.24 -10.65
N PRO A 122 -16.66 -11.99 -10.30
CA PRO A 122 -15.58 -11.93 -11.28
C PRO A 122 -15.37 -13.31 -11.93
N PRO A 123 -15.11 -13.38 -13.26
CA PRO A 123 -14.76 -14.63 -13.90
C PRO A 123 -13.49 -15.25 -13.29
N PRO A 124 -13.32 -16.59 -13.35
CA PRO A 124 -12.20 -17.28 -12.70
C PRO A 124 -10.82 -16.72 -13.05
N GLN A 125 -10.59 -16.34 -14.31
CA GLN A 125 -9.30 -15.77 -14.73
C GLN A 125 -8.97 -14.41 -14.10
N ALA A 126 -9.96 -13.72 -13.53
CA ALA A 126 -9.80 -12.42 -12.88
C ALA A 126 -9.92 -12.49 -11.35
N ALA A 127 -10.06 -13.69 -10.78
CA ALA A 127 -10.23 -13.89 -9.33
C ALA A 127 -9.08 -13.28 -8.51
N THR A 128 -7.83 -13.39 -8.99
CA THR A 128 -6.67 -12.82 -8.30
C THR A 128 -6.70 -11.29 -8.29
N LEU A 129 -7.17 -10.67 -9.37
CA LEU A 129 -7.32 -9.22 -9.46
C LEU A 129 -8.45 -8.72 -8.55
N ALA A 130 -9.54 -9.48 -8.45
CA ALA A 130 -10.61 -9.21 -7.49
C ALA A 130 -10.12 -9.31 -6.04
N ALA A 131 -9.34 -10.35 -5.70
CA ALA A 131 -8.75 -10.52 -4.38
C ALA A 131 -7.81 -9.36 -4.03
N LEU A 132 -6.98 -8.93 -4.98
CA LEU A 132 -6.12 -7.75 -4.85
C LEU A 132 -6.95 -6.49 -4.58
N GLY A 133 -8.01 -6.26 -5.35
CA GLY A 133 -8.84 -5.08 -5.15
C GLY A 133 -9.51 -5.04 -3.77
N LYS A 134 -10.03 -6.17 -3.28
CA LYS A 134 -10.60 -6.28 -1.92
C LYS A 134 -9.55 -6.02 -0.83
N ALA A 135 -8.35 -6.57 -0.98
CA ALA A 135 -7.26 -6.37 -0.04
C ALA A 135 -6.82 -4.89 0.01
N LEU A 136 -6.72 -4.24 -1.15
CA LEU A 136 -6.39 -2.81 -1.25
C LEU A 136 -7.49 -1.92 -0.64
N ILE A 137 -8.77 -2.17 -0.91
CA ILE A 137 -9.87 -1.42 -0.27
C ILE A 137 -9.81 -1.57 1.25
N THR A 138 -9.58 -2.79 1.74
CA THR A 138 -9.46 -3.05 3.18
C THR A 138 -8.28 -2.27 3.78
N LEU A 139 -7.13 -2.30 3.11
CA LEU A 139 -5.94 -1.54 3.51
C LEU A 139 -6.22 -0.03 3.52
N GLY A 140 -6.76 0.52 2.43
CA GLY A 140 -7.07 1.94 2.28
C GLY A 140 -8.03 2.41 3.36
N SER A 141 -9.12 1.68 3.60
CA SER A 141 -10.13 2.01 4.61
C SER A 141 -9.58 1.92 6.05
N THR A 142 -8.76 0.90 6.33
CA THR A 142 -8.10 0.79 7.64
C THR A 142 -7.10 1.93 7.84
N PHE A 143 -6.38 2.31 6.79
CA PHE A 143 -5.41 3.40 6.85
C PHE A 143 -6.08 4.77 7.00
N GLU A 144 -7.18 5.02 6.29
CA GLU A 144 -8.03 6.20 6.50
C GLU A 144 -8.49 6.29 7.95
N CYS A 145 -8.96 5.18 8.53
CA CYS A 145 -9.39 5.13 9.94
C CYS A 145 -8.26 5.46 10.92
N LEU A 146 -7.04 4.93 10.68
CA LEU A 146 -5.84 5.24 11.46
C LEU A 146 -5.46 6.73 11.38
N THR A 147 -5.59 7.35 10.21
CA THR A 147 -5.29 8.79 10.03
C THR A 147 -6.37 9.70 10.61
N ALA A 148 -7.63 9.27 10.61
CA ALA A 148 -8.76 10.02 11.19
C ALA A 148 -8.77 9.96 12.73
N ASN A 149 -8.21 8.90 13.32
CA ASN A 149 -8.09 8.72 14.77
C ASN A 149 -6.62 8.57 15.16
N PRO A 150 -5.81 9.63 15.01
CA PRO A 150 -4.37 9.53 15.13
C PRO A 150 -3.96 9.17 16.56
N ASN A 151 -3.38 7.98 16.72
CA ASN A 151 -2.60 7.61 17.89
C ASN A 151 -1.10 7.70 17.52
N PRO A 152 -0.30 8.58 18.16
CA PRO A 152 1.12 8.74 17.83
C PRO A 152 1.94 7.45 17.89
N GLU A 153 1.64 6.55 18.83
CA GLU A 153 2.34 5.26 18.95
C GLU A 153 2.00 4.31 17.80
N HIS A 154 0.80 4.40 17.25
CA HIS A 154 0.37 3.61 16.11
C HIS A 154 0.92 4.18 14.80
N LEU A 155 0.87 5.51 14.63
CA LEU A 155 1.43 6.20 13.47
C LEU A 155 2.94 5.97 13.35
N ALA A 156 3.67 5.88 14.46
CA ALA A 156 5.09 5.55 14.47
C ALA A 156 5.41 4.13 13.94
N LYS A 157 4.43 3.21 13.92
CA LYS A 157 4.61 1.84 13.41
C LYS A 157 4.30 1.69 11.92
N VAL A 158 3.58 2.64 11.32
CA VAL A 158 3.15 2.61 9.91
C VAL A 158 4.34 2.46 8.94
N PRO A 159 5.43 3.25 9.05
CA PRO A 159 6.57 3.12 8.13
C PRO A 159 7.25 1.76 8.20
N VAL A 160 7.33 1.16 9.39
CA VAL A 160 7.96 -0.15 9.59
C VAL A 160 7.13 -1.26 8.93
N ILE A 161 5.80 -1.25 9.12
CA ILE A 161 4.90 -2.26 8.53
C ILE A 161 4.97 -2.21 7.00
N ILE A 162 4.80 -1.03 6.41
CA ILE A 162 4.83 -0.87 4.94
C ILE A 162 6.25 -1.14 4.41
N GLY A 163 7.29 -0.63 5.08
CA GLY A 163 8.69 -0.82 4.66
C GLY A 163 9.10 -2.28 4.60
N ASN A 164 8.68 -3.09 5.59
CA ASN A 164 8.91 -4.53 5.59
C ASN A 164 8.26 -5.22 4.38
N ALA A 165 7.02 -4.87 4.03
CA ALA A 165 6.33 -5.41 2.87
C ALA A 165 7.01 -5.01 1.55
N ILE A 166 7.40 -3.74 1.39
CA ILE A 166 8.18 -3.28 0.22
C ILE A 166 9.47 -4.07 0.10
N GLN A 167 10.18 -4.29 1.21
CA GLN A 167 11.44 -5.04 1.22
C GLN A 167 11.23 -6.51 0.86
N LYS A 168 10.12 -7.13 1.29
CA LYS A 168 9.73 -8.50 0.89
C LYS A 168 9.44 -8.59 -0.60
N VAL A 169 8.71 -7.64 -1.18
CA VAL A 169 8.49 -7.57 -2.64
C VAL A 169 9.81 -7.39 -3.39
N ALA A 170 10.67 -6.47 -2.95
CA ALA A 170 11.97 -6.21 -3.56
C ALA A 170 12.88 -7.45 -3.54
N ASN A 171 12.88 -8.18 -2.43
CA ASN A 171 13.68 -9.38 -2.24
C ASN A 171 13.00 -10.67 -2.73
N HIS A 172 11.82 -10.59 -3.34
CA HIS A 172 11.09 -11.78 -3.78
C HIS A 172 11.85 -12.48 -4.91
N LYS A 173 12.37 -13.68 -4.61
CA LYS A 173 13.10 -14.57 -5.54
C LYS A 173 12.27 -15.79 -5.98
N GLY A 174 11.03 -15.91 -5.53
CA GLY A 174 10.18 -17.09 -5.74
C GLY A 174 9.52 -17.18 -7.11
N ASP A 175 8.90 -18.33 -7.35
CA ASP A 175 8.34 -18.78 -8.64
C ASP A 175 6.93 -18.22 -8.94
N SER A 176 6.51 -17.12 -8.31
CA SER A 176 5.17 -16.56 -8.56
C SER A 176 4.99 -16.26 -10.04
N ILE A 177 3.95 -16.84 -10.65
CA ILE A 177 3.69 -16.77 -12.10
C ILE A 177 3.33 -15.33 -12.52
N THR A 178 2.84 -14.50 -11.59
CA THR A 178 2.45 -13.11 -11.87
C THR A 178 2.91 -12.15 -10.77
N SER A 179 3.09 -10.88 -11.13
CA SER A 179 3.42 -9.82 -10.16
C SER A 179 2.31 -9.58 -9.14
N VAL A 180 1.05 -9.82 -9.52
CA VAL A 180 -0.09 -9.77 -8.58
C VAL A 180 0.05 -10.84 -7.49
N GLY A 181 0.50 -12.05 -7.84
CA GLY A 181 0.78 -13.11 -6.86
C GLY A 181 1.92 -12.77 -5.90
N ILE A 182 2.83 -11.87 -6.29
CA ILE A 182 3.92 -11.37 -5.43
C ILE A 182 3.41 -10.31 -4.45
N ILE A 183 2.59 -9.35 -4.91
CA ILE A 183 2.15 -8.22 -4.07
C ILE A 183 0.95 -8.52 -3.19
N LEU A 184 0.07 -9.44 -3.60
CA LEU A 184 -1.17 -9.72 -2.88
C LEU A 184 -0.95 -10.17 -1.43
N PRO A 185 -0.06 -11.15 -1.14
CA PRO A 185 0.21 -11.57 0.24
C PRO A 185 0.74 -10.41 1.10
N GLU A 186 1.56 -9.55 0.52
CA GLU A 186 2.19 -8.43 1.21
C GLU A 186 1.16 -7.33 1.53
N ILE A 187 0.23 -7.04 0.62
CA ILE A 187 -0.89 -6.11 0.87
C ILE A 187 -1.80 -6.65 1.98
N ILE A 188 -2.07 -7.95 1.99
CA ILE A 188 -2.86 -8.58 3.06
C ILE A 188 -2.14 -8.44 4.40
N GLU A 189 -0.83 -8.67 4.45
CA GLU A 189 -0.04 -8.52 5.67
C GLU A 189 -0.05 -7.09 6.21
N ILE A 190 0.08 -6.08 5.34
CA ILE A 190 -0.04 -4.67 5.74
C ILE A 190 -1.44 -4.40 6.31
N ALA A 191 -2.50 -4.87 5.63
CA ALA A 191 -3.88 -4.67 6.08
C ALA A 191 -4.11 -5.28 7.47
N VAL A 192 -3.66 -6.51 7.71
CA VAL A 192 -3.73 -7.18 9.03
C VAL A 192 -2.91 -6.42 10.07
N GLY A 193 -1.70 -5.99 9.72
CA GLY A 193 -0.86 -5.17 10.58
C GLY A 193 -1.58 -3.89 11.02
N PHE A 194 -2.22 -3.18 10.10
CA PHE A 194 -2.96 -1.96 10.41
C PHE A 194 -4.22 -2.21 11.22
N GLN A 195 -4.97 -3.28 10.92
CA GLN A 195 -6.12 -3.67 11.72
C GLN A 195 -5.74 -3.94 13.18
N SER A 196 -4.57 -4.57 13.41
CA SER A 196 -4.06 -4.82 14.76
C SER A 196 -3.68 -3.54 15.51
N LEU A 197 -3.32 -2.47 14.79
CA LEU A 197 -3.09 -1.13 15.36
C LEU A 197 -4.40 -0.40 15.66
N SER A 198 -5.51 -0.83 15.07
CA SER A 198 -6.79 -0.13 15.15
C SER A 198 -7.85 -0.99 15.84
N THR A 199 -7.75 -1.16 17.16
CA THR A 199 -8.74 -1.92 17.95
C THR A 199 -10.17 -1.34 17.84
N THR A 200 -10.31 -0.04 17.58
CA THR A 200 -11.59 0.64 17.28
C THR A 200 -12.03 0.57 15.82
N CYS A 201 -11.14 0.27 14.87
CA CYS A 201 -11.46 0.12 13.45
C CYS A 201 -11.73 -1.34 13.06
N ALA A 202 -11.82 -2.26 14.03
CA ALA A 202 -12.08 -3.68 13.80
C ALA A 202 -13.38 -3.99 13.01
N ASN A 203 -14.28 -3.01 12.90
CA ASN A 203 -15.53 -3.10 12.11
C ASN A 203 -15.45 -2.44 10.72
N VAL A 204 -14.31 -1.90 10.30
CA VAL A 204 -14.13 -1.30 8.95
C VAL A 204 -14.02 -2.38 7.87
N ALA A 205 -13.94 -3.66 8.26
CA ALA A 205 -13.91 -4.83 7.40
C ALA A 205 -15.27 -5.23 6.80
N GLN A 206 -16.19 -4.30 6.57
CA GLN A 206 -17.29 -4.53 5.63
C GLN A 206 -16.93 -3.92 4.27
N PRO A 207 -16.19 -4.64 3.41
CA PRO A 207 -16.29 -4.35 2.00
C PRO A 207 -17.71 -4.71 1.54
N CYS A 208 -18.16 -4.07 0.44
CA CYS A 208 -19.11 -4.71 -0.47
C CYS A 208 -18.75 -6.22 -0.57
#